data_AF-A0A2D4UMB9-F1
#
_entry.id   AF-A0A2D4UMB9-F1
#
_cell.length_a   1.000
_cell.length_b   1.000
_cell.length_c   1.000
_cell.angle_alpha   90.00
_cell.angle_beta   90.00
_cell.angle_gamma   90.00
#
_symmetry.space_group_name_H-M   'P 1'
#
loop_
_entity.id
_entity.type
_entity.pdbx_description
1 polymer ?
#
loop_
_entity_poly.entity_id
_entity_poly.type
_entity_poly.pdbx_seq_one_letter_code
_entity_poly.pdbx_strand_id
1 'polypeptide(L)'
;MSIPQSGGGLIESYGQLAEYLSAGCKPIKDWKIGTEHEKFGFVTDNFSPLPYDGQCSIKAMLEGLRDKYNWSEILEENNIIGLTKDGANVSLEPGGQLELSGAPLDSIHET
;
A
#
# COMPACT_ATOMS: atom_id res chain seq x y z
N MET A 1 -4.76 -5.48 -2.02
CA MET A 1 -3.77 -6.58 -1.78
C MET A 1 -2.39 -5.98 -1.53
N SER A 2 -1.76 -6.30 -0.40
CA SER A 2 -0.39 -5.85 -0.08
C SER A 2 0.61 -6.35 -1.13
N ILE A 3 1.31 -5.40 -1.76
CA ILE A 3 2.42 -5.61 -2.71
C ILE A 3 3.40 -6.65 -2.15
N PRO A 4 3.90 -7.62 -2.97
CA PRO A 4 4.52 -8.82 -2.46
C PRO A 4 5.70 -8.49 -1.54
N GLN A 5 5.55 -8.87 -0.28
CA GLN A 5 6.67 -9.01 0.64
C GLN A 5 7.35 -10.35 0.33
N SER A 6 8.66 -10.29 0.14
CA SER A 6 9.51 -11.47 -0.02
C SER A 6 9.16 -12.52 1.02
N GLY A 7 8.73 -13.70 0.57
CA GLY A 7 8.52 -14.85 1.46
C GLY A 7 9.84 -15.35 2.02
N GLY A 8 9.81 -15.90 3.23
CA GLY A 8 10.93 -16.65 3.80
C GLY A 8 11.24 -17.94 3.01
N GLY A 9 12.24 -18.69 3.48
CA GLY A 9 12.55 -20.02 2.95
C GLY A 9 11.42 -21.04 3.17
N LEU A 10 11.67 -22.30 2.78
CA LEU A 10 10.71 -23.40 2.98
C LEU A 10 10.34 -23.53 4.47
N ILE A 11 9.05 -23.74 4.73
CA ILE A 11 8.55 -24.09 6.06
C ILE A 11 8.81 -25.59 6.27
N GLU A 12 9.69 -25.90 7.21
CA GLU A 12 10.13 -27.25 7.58
C GLU A 12 9.41 -27.77 8.82
N SER A 13 8.80 -26.88 9.62
CA SER A 13 8.01 -27.27 10.79
C SER A 13 6.90 -26.28 11.12
N TYR A 14 5.86 -26.74 11.82
CA TYR A 14 4.79 -25.87 12.33
C TYR A 14 5.32 -24.78 13.28
N GLY A 15 6.37 -25.08 14.05
CA GLY A 15 6.98 -24.15 15.01
C GLY A 15 7.45 -22.85 14.36
N GLN A 16 7.96 -22.92 13.13
CA GLN A 16 8.42 -21.74 12.38
C GLN A 16 7.31 -20.71 12.13
N LEU A 17 6.05 -21.14 12.00
CA LEU A 17 4.91 -20.22 11.85
C LEU A 17 4.66 -19.43 13.13
N ALA A 18 4.70 -20.09 14.28
CA ALA A 18 4.54 -19.44 15.57
C ALA A 18 5.72 -18.52 15.88
N GLU A 19 6.93 -18.96 15.57
CA GLU A 19 8.17 -18.18 15.75
C GLU A 19 8.14 -16.89 14.92
N TYR A 20 7.75 -16.96 13.63
CA TYR A 20 7.60 -15.79 12.77
C TYR A 20 6.65 -14.73 13.35
N LEU A 21 5.50 -15.15 13.88
CA LEU A 21 4.55 -14.24 14.54
C LEU A 21 5.14 -13.67 15.83
N SER A 22 5.79 -14.50 16.65
CA SER A 22 6.39 -14.07 17.92
C SER A 22 7.52 -13.06 17.75
N ALA A 23 8.26 -13.12 16.63
CA ALA A 23 9.29 -12.15 16.28
C ALA A 23 8.73 -10.73 16.09
N GLY A 24 7.40 -10.60 15.88
CA GLY A 24 6.69 -9.32 15.81
C GLY A 24 6.53 -8.60 17.15
N CYS A 25 6.68 -9.29 18.29
CA CYS A 25 6.54 -8.73 19.64
C CYS A 25 7.57 -7.63 19.91
N LYS A 26 7.10 -6.46 20.38
CA LYS A 26 7.94 -5.29 20.66
C LYS A 26 7.66 -4.76 22.07
N PRO A 27 8.69 -4.26 22.80
CA PRO A 27 8.45 -3.58 24.07
C PRO A 27 7.66 -2.29 23.86
N ILE A 28 6.97 -1.82 24.91
CA ILE A 28 6.07 -0.64 24.84
C ILE A 28 6.74 0.58 24.20
N LYS A 29 8.03 0.81 24.51
CA LYS A 29 8.81 1.94 23.96
C LYS A 29 8.97 1.93 22.43
N ASP A 30 8.77 0.78 21.79
CA ASP A 30 8.91 0.58 20.34
C ASP A 30 7.54 0.39 19.66
N TRP A 31 6.44 0.60 20.39
CA TRP A 31 5.09 0.59 19.80
C TRP A 31 4.89 1.81 18.91
N LYS A 32 4.20 1.60 17.80
CA LYS A 32 3.90 2.62 16.78
C LYS A 32 2.44 2.50 16.33
N ILE A 33 1.95 3.51 15.62
CA ILE A 33 0.62 3.57 15.02
C ILE A 33 0.79 3.54 13.50
N GLY A 34 0.16 2.58 12.83
CA GLY A 34 -0.02 2.57 11.39
C GLY A 34 -1.48 2.81 11.06
N THR A 35 -1.75 3.69 10.10
CA THR A 35 -3.12 4.02 9.65
C THR A 35 -3.27 3.64 8.19
N GLU A 36 -4.36 2.96 7.87
CA GLU A 36 -4.73 2.64 6.50
C GLU A 36 -6.12 3.21 6.18
N HIS A 37 -6.30 3.70 4.96
CA HIS A 37 -7.61 4.14 4.50
C HIS A 37 -7.77 4.02 2.98
N GLU A 38 -8.95 3.58 2.57
CA GLU A 38 -9.34 3.42 1.18
C GLU A 38 -10.19 4.59 0.68
N LYS A 39 -10.05 4.91 -0.59
CA LYS A 39 -10.77 6.02 -1.25
C LYS A 39 -11.34 5.53 -2.59
N PHE A 40 -12.61 5.85 -2.83
CA PHE A 40 -13.27 5.61 -4.12
C PHE A 40 -13.01 6.78 -5.07
N GLY A 41 -12.25 6.54 -6.13
CA GLY A 41 -12.12 7.49 -7.24
C GLY A 41 -13.28 7.34 -8.22
N PHE A 42 -13.80 8.47 -8.71
CA PHE A 42 -14.85 8.51 -9.72
C PHE A 42 -14.61 9.63 -10.72
N VAL A 43 -15.15 9.48 -11.93
CA VAL A 43 -15.15 10.52 -12.97
C VAL A 43 -16.22 11.56 -12.62
N THR A 44 -15.86 12.83 -12.54
CA THR A 44 -16.77 13.89 -12.06
C THR A 44 -17.95 14.16 -13.01
N ASP A 45 -17.77 13.91 -14.30
CA ASP A 45 -18.78 14.25 -15.33
C ASP A 45 -19.99 13.30 -15.31
N ASN A 46 -19.79 12.06 -14.87
CA ASN A 46 -20.82 11.01 -14.93
C ASN A 46 -20.90 10.12 -13.67
N PHE A 47 -20.05 10.37 -12.67
CA PHE A 47 -19.94 9.61 -11.41
C PHE A 47 -19.63 8.11 -11.57
N SER A 48 -19.13 7.70 -12.75
CA SER A 48 -18.68 6.32 -12.93
C SER A 48 -17.40 6.06 -12.13
N PRO A 49 -17.13 4.82 -11.68
CA PRO A 49 -15.84 4.45 -11.12
C PRO A 49 -14.69 4.82 -12.08
N LEU A 50 -13.51 5.12 -11.54
CA LEU A 50 -12.34 5.32 -12.38
C LEU A 50 -11.99 4.01 -13.11
N PRO A 51 -11.78 4.06 -14.45
CA PRO A 51 -11.13 2.95 -15.14
C PRO A 51 -9.68 2.85 -14.70
N TYR A 52 -9.06 1.68 -14.90
CA TYR A 52 -7.63 1.52 -14.61
C TYR A 52 -6.76 2.40 -15.52
N ASP A 53 -7.04 2.44 -16.83
CA ASP A 53 -6.26 3.19 -17.83
C ASP A 53 -7.13 4.24 -18.56
N GLY A 54 -6.47 5.22 -19.20
CA GLY A 54 -7.08 6.36 -19.89
C GLY A 54 -6.68 7.71 -19.28
N GLN A 55 -7.15 8.80 -19.88
CA GLN A 55 -6.78 10.17 -19.46
C GLN A 55 -7.25 10.52 -18.04
N CYS A 56 -8.42 10.05 -17.63
CA CYS A 56 -8.96 10.16 -16.27
C CYS A 56 -9.10 8.74 -15.71
N SER A 57 -8.07 8.27 -15.01
CA SER A 57 -7.93 6.86 -14.63
C SER A 57 -7.10 6.69 -13.36
N ILE A 58 -7.10 5.46 -12.82
CA ILE A 58 -6.25 5.08 -11.70
C ILE A 58 -4.76 5.25 -12.07
N LYS A 59 -4.36 4.79 -13.26
CA LYS A 59 -2.99 4.92 -13.75
C LYS A 59 -2.55 6.38 -13.83
N ALA A 60 -3.38 7.26 -14.38
CA ALA A 60 -3.08 8.70 -14.44
C ALA A 60 -2.91 9.31 -13.04
N MET A 61 -3.66 8.83 -12.05
CA MET A 61 -3.50 9.25 -10.65
C MET A 61 -2.16 8.78 -10.07
N LEU A 62 -1.81 7.50 -10.24
CA LEU A 62 -0.57 6.91 -9.73
C LEU A 62 0.68 7.54 -10.36
N GLU A 63 0.67 7.75 -11.68
CA GLU A 63 1.73 8.46 -12.41
C GLU A 63 1.84 9.91 -11.93
N GLY A 64 0.71 10.59 -11.71
CA GLY A 64 0.70 11.94 -11.15
C GLY A 64 1.32 12.01 -9.75
N LEU A 65 1.07 11.01 -8.89
CA LEU A 65 1.70 10.90 -7.58
C LEU A 65 3.21 10.62 -7.68
N ARG A 66 3.61 9.69 -8.54
CA ARG A 66 5.00 9.34 -8.84
C ARG A 66 5.79 10.57 -9.30
N ASP A 67 5.31 11.24 -10.34
CA ASP A 67 6.05 12.29 -11.03
C ASP A 67 6.09 13.61 -10.24
N LYS A 68 5.01 13.93 -9.51
CA LYS A 68 4.91 15.20 -8.78
C LYS A 68 5.49 15.14 -7.38
N TYR A 69 5.45 13.99 -6.72
CA TYR A 69 5.83 13.85 -5.31
C TYR A 69 6.94 12.82 -5.07
N ASN A 70 7.60 12.35 -6.15
CA ASN A 70 8.75 11.44 -6.12
C ASN A 70 8.46 10.14 -5.37
N TRP A 71 7.30 9.53 -5.65
CA TRP A 71 7.04 8.16 -5.20
C TRP A 71 7.76 7.15 -6.10
N SER A 72 8.15 6.01 -5.54
CA SER A 72 8.72 4.90 -6.33
C SER A 72 7.61 3.97 -6.78
N GLU A 73 7.57 3.62 -8.07
CA GLU A 73 6.52 2.77 -8.63
C GLU A 73 6.71 1.30 -8.30
N ILE A 74 5.59 0.59 -8.22
CA ILE A 74 5.52 -0.86 -8.17
C ILE A 74 4.75 -1.33 -9.39
N LEU A 75 5.35 -2.27 -10.11
CA LEU A 75 4.81 -2.81 -11.36
C LEU A 75 4.41 -4.27 -11.22
N GLU A 76 3.28 -4.63 -11.84
CA GLU A 76 2.88 -6.01 -12.13
C GLU A 76 2.54 -6.10 -13.63
N GLU A 77 3.19 -6.99 -14.38
CA GLU A 77 3.00 -7.11 -15.83
C GLU A 77 3.12 -5.77 -16.61
N ASN A 78 4.02 -4.88 -16.17
CA ASN A 78 4.24 -3.50 -16.67
C ASN A 78 3.12 -2.49 -16.33
N ASN A 79 2.15 -2.88 -15.50
CA ASN A 79 1.12 -1.99 -14.98
C ASN A 79 1.55 -1.42 -13.63
N ILE A 80 1.44 -0.11 -13.46
CA ILE A 80 1.65 0.52 -12.16
C ILE A 80 0.48 0.18 -11.24
N ILE A 81 0.74 -0.61 -10.21
CA ILE A 81 -0.28 -1.11 -9.27
C ILE A 81 -0.13 -0.54 -7.87
N GLY A 82 0.94 0.22 -7.63
CA GLY A 82 1.19 0.81 -6.34
C GLY A 82 2.40 1.73 -6.34
N LEU A 83 2.61 2.37 -5.20
CA LEU A 83 3.70 3.31 -4.96
C LEU A 83 4.29 3.07 -3.57
N THR A 84 5.57 3.37 -3.37
CA THR A 84 6.20 3.40 -2.05
C THR A 84 6.97 4.71 -1.83
N LYS A 85 6.95 5.19 -0.59
CA LYS A 85 7.72 6.35 -0.16
C LYS A 85 7.85 6.39 1.35
N ASP A 86 9.07 6.54 1.87
CA ASP A 86 9.36 6.83 3.28
C ASP A 86 8.64 5.91 4.29
N GLY A 87 8.48 4.63 3.96
CA GLY A 87 7.79 3.64 4.80
C GLY A 87 6.26 3.61 4.66
N ALA A 88 5.68 4.42 3.77
CA ALA A 88 4.29 4.39 3.38
C ALA A 88 4.09 3.83 1.96
N ASN A 89 2.89 3.35 1.69
CA ASN A 89 2.53 2.63 0.47
C ASN A 89 1.21 3.17 -0.08
N VAL A 90 1.09 3.29 -1.40
CA VAL A 90 -0.20 3.38 -2.08
C VAL A 90 -0.46 2.06 -2.78
N SER A 91 -1.61 1.46 -2.56
CA SER A 91 -2.04 0.16 -3.10
C SER A 91 -3.38 0.28 -3.80
N LEU A 92 -3.68 -0.69 -4.67
CA LEU A 92 -5.00 -0.89 -5.25
C LEU A 92 -5.69 -2.09 -4.60
N GLU A 93 -6.92 -1.87 -4.19
CA GLU A 93 -7.85 -2.95 -3.85
C GLU A 93 -8.57 -3.47 -5.10
N PRO A 94 -9.20 -4.67 -5.07
CA PRO A 94 -9.74 -5.31 -6.27
C PRO A 94 -10.75 -4.47 -7.06
N GLY A 95 -11.42 -3.50 -6.44
CA GLY A 95 -12.37 -2.59 -7.08
C GLY A 95 -11.76 -1.28 -7.59
N GLY A 96 -10.43 -1.13 -7.51
CA GLY A 96 -9.72 0.10 -7.91
C GLY A 96 -9.72 1.20 -6.85
N GLN A 97 -10.12 0.89 -5.61
CA GLN A 97 -9.97 1.81 -4.49
C GLN A 97 -8.49 2.09 -4.26
N LEU A 98 -8.18 3.36 -4.01
CA LEU A 98 -6.83 3.77 -3.66
C LEU A 98 -6.63 3.70 -2.15
N GLU A 99 -5.81 2.76 -1.71
CA GLU A 99 -5.40 2.63 -0.33
C GLU A 99 -4.14 3.44 -0.07
N LEU A 100 -4.08 4.12 1.08
CA LEU A 100 -2.81 4.60 1.64
C LEU A 100 -2.55 3.78 2.91
N SER A 101 -1.45 3.06 2.94
CA SER A 101 -0.88 2.45 4.14
C SER A 101 0.24 3.35 4.65
N GLY A 102 0.01 4.02 5.78
CA GLY A 102 0.96 4.98 6.36
C GLY A 102 2.18 4.32 7.01
N ALA A 103 3.25 5.09 7.16
CA ALA A 103 4.41 4.65 7.93
C ALA A 103 4.04 4.38 9.40
N PRO A 104 4.80 3.54 10.12
CA PRO A 104 4.62 3.36 11.56
C PRO A 104 5.11 4.59 12.33
N LEU A 105 4.19 5.32 12.96
CA LEU A 105 4.43 6.62 13.61
C LEU A 105 4.32 6.57 15.14
N ASP A 106 4.87 7.55 15.85
CA ASP A 106 4.83 7.64 17.31
C ASP A 106 3.50 8.21 17.83
N SER A 107 2.83 9.03 17.03
CA SER A 107 1.60 9.72 17.42
C SER A 107 0.59 9.80 16.29
N ILE A 108 -0.70 9.83 16.66
CA ILE A 108 -1.81 10.09 15.74
C ILE A 108 -1.74 11.48 15.09
N HIS A 109 -0.95 12.41 15.62
CA HIS A 109 -0.77 13.74 15.03
C HIS A 109 0.21 13.77 13.85
N GLU A 110 0.89 12.66 13.59
CA GLU A 110 1.86 12.53 12.49
C GLU A 110 1.25 11.92 11.21
N THR A 111 -0.02 11.48 11.26
CA THR A 111 -0.74 10.89 10.12
C THR A 111 -1.46 11.90 9.25
#